data_AF-A0A0A3ZBI3-F1
#
_entry.id   AF-A0A0A3ZBI3-F1
#
_cell.length_a   1.000
_cell.length_b   1.000
_cell.length_c   1.000
_cell.angle_alpha   90.00
_cell.angle_beta   90.00
_cell.angle_gamma   90.00
#
_symmetry.space_group_name_H-M   'P 1'
#
loop_
_entity.id
_entity.type
_entity.pdbx_description
1 polymer ?
#
loop_
_entity_poly.entity_id
_entity_poly.type
_entity_poly.pdbx_seq_one_letter_code
_entity_poly.pdbx_strand_id
1 'polypeptide(L)'
;MYSPVFVSFFTGNWIYPQMAERLADSLDGLGLHHDIRGIESGDNWLANTRLKAGFIRQMLDVYPRIVWVDADSDIHKLPHMLLNFREDLFLRPHSTVPGRAWHVSVMGWSSNNRTKALCDDWSWFADAYGGTDEAAFDAVIRRHQMGLTIGSMPLEYHRLPHETAENVVITIGISKDSDKMRIKYGDGFK
;
A
#
# COMPACT_ATOMS: atom_id res chain seq x y z
N MET A 1 -14.91 18.92 -1.87
CA MET A 1 -14.03 17.78 -2.20
C MET A 1 -13.97 16.90 -0.97
N TYR A 2 -14.24 15.61 -1.06
CA TYR A 2 -14.12 14.71 0.09
C TYR A 2 -12.65 14.46 0.40
N SER A 3 -12.27 14.57 1.68
CA SER A 3 -10.94 14.16 2.13
C SER A 3 -10.80 12.65 1.96
N PRO A 4 -9.65 12.14 1.48
CA PRO A 4 -9.44 10.70 1.38
C PRO A 4 -9.44 10.02 2.76
N VAL A 5 -9.87 8.76 2.79
CA VAL A 5 -9.74 7.91 3.98
C VAL A 5 -8.48 7.07 3.86
N PHE A 6 -7.64 7.08 4.89
CA PHE A 6 -6.47 6.23 4.99
C PHE A 6 -6.91 4.82 5.36
N VAL A 7 -6.62 3.84 4.51
CA VAL A 7 -7.09 2.47 4.69
C VAL A 7 -5.90 1.53 4.80
N SER A 8 -6.06 0.53 5.66
CA SER A 8 -5.11 -0.55 5.81
C SER A 8 -5.82 -1.81 6.29
N PHE A 9 -5.13 -2.94 6.24
CA PHE A 9 -5.56 -4.12 6.98
C PHE A 9 -4.38 -4.70 7.74
N PHE A 10 -4.71 -5.47 8.78
CA PHE A 10 -3.75 -6.32 9.46
C PHE A 10 -4.33 -7.72 9.62
N THR A 11 -3.43 -8.69 9.77
CA THR A 11 -3.79 -10.06 10.13
C THR A 11 -3.45 -10.28 11.59
N GLY A 12 -4.14 -11.20 12.26
CA GLY A 12 -3.90 -11.50 13.68
C GLY A 12 -2.53 -12.14 13.97
N ASN A 13 -1.75 -12.45 12.93
CA ASN A 13 -0.43 -13.06 13.05
C ASN A 13 0.64 -12.00 13.32
N TRP A 14 1.67 -12.39 14.08
CA TRP A 14 2.86 -11.58 14.37
C TRP A 14 2.53 -10.23 15.02
N ILE A 15 3.40 -9.25 14.81
CA ILE A 15 3.31 -7.89 15.38
C ILE A 15 2.37 -6.95 14.61
N TYR A 16 1.61 -7.46 13.63
CA TYR A 16 0.79 -6.63 12.75
C TYR A 16 -0.38 -5.92 13.46
N PRO A 17 -1.04 -6.49 14.48
CA PRO A 17 -2.02 -5.75 15.28
C PRO A 17 -1.42 -4.51 15.96
N GLN A 18 -0.23 -4.65 16.56
CA GLN A 18 0.47 -3.53 17.22
C GLN A 18 0.95 -2.48 16.21
N MET A 19 1.36 -2.92 15.01
CA MET A 19 1.75 -2.01 13.93
C MET A 19 0.54 -1.22 13.39
N ALA A 20 -0.61 -1.88 13.25
CA ALA A 20 -1.86 -1.23 12.86
C ALA A 20 -2.34 -0.22 13.90
N GLU A 21 -2.24 -0.55 15.19
CA GLU A 21 -2.53 0.37 16.30
C GLU A 21 -1.61 1.60 16.24
N ARG A 22 -0.30 1.41 16.08
CA ARG A 22 0.65 2.52 15.89
C ARG A 22 0.32 3.38 14.67
N LEU A 23 -0.07 2.77 13.56
CA LEU A 23 -0.47 3.52 12.36
C LEU A 23 -1.72 4.36 12.61
N ALA A 24 -2.72 3.79 13.32
CA ALA A 24 -3.93 4.51 13.73
C ALA A 24 -3.59 5.71 14.62
N ASP A 25 -2.74 5.52 15.63
CA ASP A 25 -2.28 6.60 16.52
C ASP A 25 -1.59 7.74 15.74
N SER A 26 -0.73 7.40 14.77
CA SER A 26 -0.06 8.40 13.92
C SER A 26 -1.05 9.16 13.02
N LEU A 27 -2.09 8.49 12.51
CA LEU A 27 -3.14 9.12 11.71
C LEU A 27 -4.02 10.04 12.57
N ASP A 28 -4.41 9.59 13.76
CA ASP A 28 -5.22 10.36 14.71
C ASP A 28 -4.47 11.60 15.22
N GLY A 29 -3.18 11.46 15.53
CA GLY A 29 -2.32 12.59 15.92
C GLY A 29 -2.23 13.69 14.85
N LEU A 30 -2.50 13.35 13.59
CA LEU A 30 -2.53 14.28 12.45
C LEU A 30 -3.95 14.69 12.03
N GLY A 31 -4.99 14.19 12.71
CA GLY A 31 -6.39 14.45 12.37
C GLY A 31 -6.84 13.83 11.04
N LEU A 32 -6.25 12.69 10.66
CA LEU A 32 -6.52 12.01 9.39
C LEU A 32 -7.58 10.91 9.57
N HIS A 33 -8.62 10.97 8.74
CA HIS A 33 -9.64 9.91 8.71
C HIS A 33 -9.04 8.60 8.26
N HIS A 34 -9.35 7.52 8.98
CA HIS A 34 -8.83 6.20 8.68
C HIS A 34 -9.86 5.08 8.88
N ASP A 35 -9.69 3.98 8.16
CA ASP A 35 -10.43 2.73 8.31
C ASP A 35 -9.44 1.56 8.16
N ILE A 36 -8.98 1.07 9.31
CA ILE A 36 -7.99 0.00 9.42
C ILE A 36 -8.70 -1.24 9.98
N ARG A 37 -8.67 -2.35 9.24
CA ARG A 37 -9.46 -3.54 9.57
C ARG A 37 -8.58 -4.75 9.87
N GLY A 38 -8.94 -5.48 10.92
CA GLY A 38 -8.43 -6.84 11.13
C GLY A 38 -9.09 -7.78 10.14
N ILE A 39 -8.31 -8.58 9.43
CA ILE A 39 -8.79 -9.62 8.52
C ILE A 39 -8.20 -10.98 8.87
N GLU A 40 -8.82 -12.04 8.38
CA GLU A 40 -8.33 -13.40 8.57
C GLU A 40 -6.97 -13.59 7.88
N SER A 41 -6.05 -14.25 8.58
CA SER A 41 -4.74 -14.59 8.06
C SER A 41 -4.85 -15.68 7.00
N GLY A 42 -4.15 -15.50 5.87
CA GLY A 42 -3.83 -16.62 4.98
C GLY A 42 -2.72 -17.50 5.53
N ASP A 43 -2.31 -18.49 4.73
CA ASP A 43 -1.38 -19.55 5.13
C ASP A 43 0.01 -19.04 5.51
N ASN A 44 0.47 -17.94 4.91
CA ASN A 44 1.79 -17.37 5.14
C ASN A 44 1.84 -15.88 4.77
N TRP A 45 2.99 -15.26 5.01
CA TRP A 45 3.19 -13.84 4.74
C TRP A 45 2.92 -13.46 3.28
N LEU A 46 3.32 -14.31 2.33
CA LEU A 46 3.12 -14.07 0.90
C LEU A 46 1.64 -14.18 0.51
N ALA A 47 0.89 -15.10 1.11
CA ALA A 47 -0.56 -15.16 0.95
C ALA A 47 -1.22 -13.87 1.49
N ASN A 48 -0.77 -13.38 2.64
CA ASN A 48 -1.30 -12.16 3.25
C ASN A 48 -1.05 -10.92 2.37
N THR A 49 0.11 -10.78 1.74
CA THR A 49 0.37 -9.61 0.88
C THR A 49 -0.60 -9.53 -0.30
N ARG A 50 -1.01 -10.68 -0.86
CA ARG A 50 -1.94 -10.75 -2.00
C ARG A 50 -3.36 -10.30 -1.67
N LEU A 51 -3.75 -10.27 -0.40
CA LEU A 51 -5.08 -9.79 0.04
C LEU A 51 -5.29 -8.28 -0.23
N LYS A 52 -4.21 -7.52 -0.44
CA LYS A 52 -4.23 -6.06 -0.66
C LYS A 52 -5.12 -5.64 -1.81
N ALA A 53 -5.01 -6.29 -2.97
CA ALA A 53 -5.77 -5.91 -4.16
C ALA A 53 -7.29 -6.01 -3.91
N GLY A 54 -7.73 -7.15 -3.36
CA GLY A 54 -9.12 -7.38 -3.00
C GLY A 54 -9.61 -6.46 -1.89
N PHE A 55 -8.78 -6.15 -0.89
CA PHE A 55 -9.14 -5.21 0.17
C PHE A 55 -9.34 -3.79 -0.38
N ILE A 56 -8.38 -3.27 -1.15
CA ILE A 56 -8.49 -1.95 -1.81
C ILE A 56 -9.76 -1.90 -2.67
N ARG A 57 -10.05 -2.96 -3.44
CA ARG A 57 -11.27 -3.06 -4.25
C ARG A 57 -12.54 -2.87 -3.42
N GLN A 58 -12.64 -3.50 -2.26
CA GLN A 58 -13.78 -3.36 -1.34
C GLN A 58 -13.87 -1.94 -0.78
N MET A 59 -12.73 -1.34 -0.39
CA MET A 59 -12.70 0.03 0.14
C MET A 59 -13.11 1.07 -0.92
N LEU A 60 -12.85 0.82 -2.21
CA LEU A 60 -13.34 1.65 -3.30
C LEU A 60 -14.86 1.55 -3.52
N ASP A 61 -15.56 0.55 -2.98
CA ASP A 61 -17.03 0.54 -2.97
C ASP A 61 -17.61 1.39 -1.82
N VAL A 62 -16.84 1.61 -0.76
CA VAL A 62 -17.26 2.36 0.42
C VAL A 62 -16.91 3.84 0.30
N TYR A 63 -15.69 4.14 -0.17
CA TYR A 63 -15.14 5.48 -0.17
C TYR A 63 -14.86 5.98 -1.59
N PRO A 64 -15.18 7.25 -1.91
CA PRO A 64 -14.90 7.83 -3.22
C PRO A 64 -13.40 8.04 -3.47
N ARG A 65 -12.61 8.12 -2.39
CA ARG A 65 -11.15 8.28 -2.45
C ARG A 65 -10.52 7.68 -1.20
N ILE A 66 -9.46 6.92 -1.40
CA ILE A 66 -8.71 6.29 -0.32
C ILE A 66 -7.21 6.51 -0.50
N VAL A 67 -6.48 6.36 0.60
CA VAL A 67 -5.03 6.21 0.59
C VAL A 67 -4.73 4.86 1.23
N TRP A 68 -4.26 3.89 0.44
CA TRP A 68 -3.71 2.66 0.98
C TRP A 68 -2.39 2.97 1.69
N VAL A 69 -2.19 2.40 2.88
CA VAL A 69 -0.92 2.41 3.62
C VAL A 69 -0.68 1.02 4.21
N ASP A 70 0.49 0.43 3.99
CA ASP A 70 0.87 -0.83 4.63
C ASP A 70 0.86 -0.65 6.16
N ALA A 71 0.30 -1.63 6.89
CA ALA A 71 0.14 -1.55 8.35
C ALA A 71 1.47 -1.38 9.12
N ASP A 72 2.61 -1.71 8.52
CA ASP A 72 3.94 -1.50 9.09
C ASP A 72 4.62 -0.20 8.62
N SER A 73 3.80 0.82 8.32
CA SER A 73 4.24 2.18 8.00
C SER A 73 3.97 3.13 9.17
N ASP A 74 4.62 4.29 9.14
CA ASP A 74 4.46 5.36 10.13
C ASP A 74 4.44 6.73 9.45
N ILE A 75 3.50 7.58 9.83
CA ILE A 75 3.27 8.90 9.21
C ILE A 75 3.70 9.99 10.20
N HIS A 76 4.74 10.75 9.81
CA HIS A 76 5.43 11.70 10.68
C HIS A 76 4.93 13.13 10.50
N LYS A 77 4.38 13.45 9.32
CA LYS A 77 3.93 14.79 8.93
C LYS A 77 2.66 14.68 8.10
N LEU A 78 1.88 15.77 8.06
CA LEU A 78 0.65 15.83 7.29
C LEU A 78 0.93 15.58 5.79
N PRO A 79 0.36 14.54 5.17
CA PRO A 79 0.71 14.15 3.82
C PRO A 79 -0.11 14.92 2.78
N HIS A 80 0.20 16.21 2.62
CA HIS A 80 -0.57 17.14 1.77
C HIS A 80 -0.82 16.66 0.32
N MET A 81 0.12 15.94 -0.30
CA MET A 81 -0.05 15.45 -1.67
C MET A 81 -1.08 14.32 -1.73
N LEU A 82 -1.05 13.40 -0.76
CA LEU A 82 -2.04 12.32 -0.64
C LEU A 82 -3.43 12.85 -0.27
N LEU A 83 -3.53 14.04 0.34
CA LEU A 83 -4.81 14.68 0.62
C LEU A 83 -5.45 15.35 -0.61
N ASN A 84 -4.62 15.80 -1.56
CA ASN A 84 -5.06 16.72 -2.62
C ASN A 84 -4.89 16.19 -4.06
N PHE A 85 -4.44 14.95 -4.25
CA PHE A 85 -4.31 14.36 -5.59
C PHE A 85 -5.66 14.34 -6.34
N ARG A 86 -5.60 14.36 -7.67
CA ARG A 86 -6.77 14.42 -8.55
C ARG A 86 -6.84 13.26 -9.53
N GLU A 87 -5.73 12.56 -9.67
CA GLU A 87 -5.53 11.44 -10.56
C GLU A 87 -6.32 10.21 -10.10
N ASP A 88 -6.44 9.24 -11.00
CA ASP A 88 -7.02 7.93 -10.67
C ASP A 88 -6.14 7.19 -9.66
N LEU A 89 -4.82 7.28 -9.86
CA LEU A 89 -3.80 6.75 -8.97
C LEU A 89 -2.76 7.82 -8.63
N PHE A 90 -2.27 7.77 -7.41
CA PHE A 90 -1.13 8.58 -6.98
C PHE A 90 -0.08 7.66 -6.36
N LEU A 91 1.05 7.48 -7.04
CA LEU A 91 2.02 6.41 -6.78
C LEU A 91 3.44 6.96 -6.60
N ARG A 92 4.30 6.23 -5.90
CA ARG A 92 5.73 6.56 -5.84
C ARG A 92 6.51 5.66 -6.80
N PRO A 93 7.39 6.20 -7.65
CA PRO A 93 8.30 5.40 -8.46
C PRO A 93 9.12 4.45 -7.59
N HIS A 94 9.31 3.25 -8.08
CA HIS A 94 10.12 2.26 -7.40
C HIS A 94 11.61 2.65 -7.46
N SER A 95 12.31 2.64 -6.33
CA SER A 95 13.73 3.04 -6.27
C SER A 95 14.68 1.95 -5.77
N THR A 96 14.16 0.80 -5.30
CA THR A 96 14.98 -0.20 -4.59
C THR A 96 15.11 -1.57 -5.25
N VAL A 97 14.29 -1.88 -6.25
CA VAL A 97 14.28 -3.16 -6.98
C VAL A 97 14.30 -2.83 -8.47
N PRO A 98 15.37 -3.19 -9.18
CA PRO A 98 15.45 -2.98 -10.63
C PRO A 98 14.29 -3.65 -11.37
N GLY A 99 13.71 -2.95 -12.35
CA GLY A 99 12.65 -3.48 -13.21
C GLY A 99 11.21 -3.23 -12.72
N ARG A 100 11.02 -2.86 -11.44
CA ARG A 100 9.70 -2.47 -10.92
C ARG A 100 9.43 -0.99 -11.19
N ALA A 101 8.21 -0.64 -11.57
CA ALA A 101 7.84 0.74 -11.87
C ALA A 101 7.39 1.54 -10.63
N TRP A 102 6.61 0.92 -9.73
CA TRP A 102 5.94 1.62 -8.62
C TRP A 102 6.07 0.87 -7.31
N HIS A 103 6.16 1.61 -6.19
CA HIS A 103 5.91 1.04 -4.86
C HIS A 103 4.41 0.92 -4.59
N VAL A 104 4.04 -0.16 -3.90
CA VAL A 104 2.65 -0.46 -3.51
C VAL A 104 2.40 -0.39 -2.00
N SER A 105 3.32 0.21 -1.25
CA SER A 105 3.20 0.36 0.21
C SER A 105 2.37 1.56 0.64
N VAL A 106 2.32 2.59 -0.20
CA VAL A 106 1.48 3.79 -0.01
C VAL A 106 0.96 4.23 -1.38
N MET A 107 -0.35 4.33 -1.53
CA MET A 107 -0.99 4.57 -2.82
C MET A 107 -2.27 5.40 -2.66
N GLY A 108 -2.40 6.50 -3.40
CA GLY A 108 -3.67 7.21 -3.52
C GLY A 108 -4.55 6.56 -4.60
N TRP A 109 -5.83 6.40 -4.32
CA TRP A 109 -6.82 5.83 -5.25
C TRP A 109 -8.10 6.66 -5.30
N SER A 110 -8.54 6.99 -6.51
CA SER A 110 -9.89 7.50 -6.75
C SER A 110 -10.82 6.34 -7.13
N SER A 111 -12.03 6.29 -6.55
CA SER A 111 -13.00 5.24 -6.87
C SER A 111 -13.68 5.50 -8.21
N ASN A 112 -13.41 4.62 -9.18
CA ASN A 112 -14.08 4.60 -10.47
C ASN A 112 -13.96 3.21 -11.10
N ASN A 113 -14.63 2.99 -12.23
CA ASN A 113 -14.66 1.67 -12.87
C ASN A 113 -13.28 1.19 -13.33
N ARG A 114 -12.36 2.10 -13.67
CA ARG A 114 -11.02 1.75 -14.17
C ARG A 114 -10.11 1.32 -13.02
N THR A 115 -10.14 2.04 -11.90
CA THR A 115 -9.36 1.66 -10.71
C THR A 115 -9.87 0.37 -10.08
N LYS A 116 -11.20 0.15 -10.08
CA LYS A 116 -11.80 -1.13 -9.66
C LYS A 116 -11.36 -2.29 -10.55
N ALA A 117 -11.43 -2.12 -11.88
CA ALA A 117 -10.95 -3.13 -12.83
C ALA A 117 -9.46 -3.45 -12.66
N LEU A 118 -8.62 -2.45 -12.36
CA LEU A 118 -7.21 -2.68 -12.03
C LEU A 118 -7.05 -3.54 -10.76
N CYS A 119 -7.83 -3.28 -9.70
CA CYS A 119 -7.77 -4.12 -8.50
C CYS A 119 -8.23 -5.55 -8.78
N ASP A 120 -9.28 -5.72 -9.59
CA ASP A 120 -9.79 -7.04 -9.97
C ASP A 120 -8.72 -7.84 -10.75
N ASP A 121 -8.07 -7.22 -11.74
CA ASP A 121 -6.96 -7.83 -12.50
C ASP A 121 -5.73 -8.10 -11.62
N TRP A 122 -5.41 -7.20 -10.70
CA TRP A 122 -4.30 -7.36 -9.77
C TRP A 122 -4.52 -8.56 -8.84
N SER A 123 -5.72 -8.68 -8.25
CA SER A 123 -6.09 -9.82 -7.42
C SER A 123 -6.03 -11.12 -8.21
N TRP A 124 -6.65 -11.14 -9.39
CA TRP A 124 -6.65 -12.32 -10.26
C TRP A 124 -5.24 -12.76 -10.62
N PHE A 125 -4.35 -11.84 -10.99
CA PHE A 125 -2.98 -12.17 -11.34
C PHE A 125 -2.20 -12.75 -10.16
N ALA A 126 -2.35 -12.15 -8.98
CA ALA A 126 -1.72 -12.63 -7.76
C ALA A 126 -2.16 -14.06 -7.39
N ASP A 127 -3.44 -14.38 -7.58
CA ASP A 127 -3.98 -15.72 -7.35
C ASP A 127 -3.51 -16.73 -8.40
N ALA A 128 -3.50 -16.33 -9.68
CA ALA A 128 -3.16 -17.22 -10.79
C ALA A 128 -1.65 -17.56 -10.86
N TYR A 129 -0.78 -16.60 -10.53
CA TYR A 129 0.68 -16.72 -10.73
C TYR A 129 1.49 -16.68 -9.44
N GLY A 130 0.87 -16.33 -8.31
CA GLY A 130 1.57 -16.17 -7.05
C GLY A 130 2.47 -14.93 -7.00
N GLY A 131 3.65 -15.07 -6.39
CA GLY A 131 4.57 -13.95 -6.15
C GLY A 131 4.07 -12.96 -5.09
N THR A 132 4.73 -11.79 -5.03
CA THR A 132 4.33 -10.68 -4.15
C THR A 132 3.25 -9.83 -4.81
N ASP A 133 2.43 -9.16 -4.01
CA ASP A 133 1.49 -8.13 -4.45
C ASP A 133 2.15 -7.06 -5.33
N GLU A 134 3.35 -6.61 -4.98
CA GLU A 134 4.10 -5.61 -5.77
C GLU A 134 4.48 -6.13 -7.16
N ALA A 135 4.83 -7.42 -7.29
CA ALA A 135 5.16 -8.02 -8.59
C ALA A 135 3.91 -8.20 -9.45
N ALA A 136 2.80 -8.63 -8.83
CA ALA A 136 1.51 -8.74 -9.49
C ALA A 136 1.01 -7.37 -9.98
N PHE A 137 1.18 -6.31 -9.18
CA PHE A 137 0.81 -4.95 -9.56
C PHE A 137 1.61 -4.47 -10.79
N ASP A 138 2.93 -4.66 -10.78
CA ASP A 138 3.80 -4.27 -11.91
C ASP A 138 3.43 -4.99 -13.21
N ALA A 139 3.03 -6.26 -13.11
CA ALA A 139 2.61 -7.08 -14.26
C ALA A 139 1.31 -6.59 -14.91
N VAL A 140 0.38 -6.02 -14.13
CA VAL A 140 -0.94 -5.61 -14.63
C VAL A 140 -1.05 -4.12 -14.93
N ILE A 141 -0.35 -3.24 -14.19
CA ILE A 141 -0.53 -1.79 -14.29
C ILE A 141 -0.28 -1.26 -15.70
N ARG A 142 0.69 -1.82 -16.44
CA ARG A 142 1.02 -1.42 -17.81
C ARG A 142 -0.16 -1.59 -18.78
N ARG A 143 -1.05 -2.57 -18.54
CA ARG A 143 -2.24 -2.82 -19.36
C ARG A 143 -3.32 -1.75 -19.16
N HIS A 144 -3.30 -1.08 -18.01
CA HIS A 144 -4.28 -0.06 -17.63
C HIS A 144 -3.79 1.38 -17.84
N GLN A 145 -2.48 1.58 -18.03
CA GLN A 145 -1.85 2.90 -18.11
C GLN A 145 -2.49 3.86 -19.13
N MET A 146 -2.92 3.35 -20.29
CA MET A 146 -3.56 4.18 -21.31
C MET A 146 -4.93 4.73 -20.88
N GLY A 147 -5.56 4.09 -19.89
CA GLY A 147 -6.86 4.46 -19.37
C GLY A 147 -6.82 5.15 -18.00
N LEU A 148 -5.68 5.24 -17.34
CA LEU A 148 -5.57 5.81 -16.00
C LEU A 148 -4.74 7.09 -16.03
N THR A 149 -5.21 8.11 -15.33
CA THR A 149 -4.35 9.21 -14.92
C THR A 149 -3.53 8.76 -13.70
N ILE A 150 -2.21 8.82 -13.79
CA ILE A 150 -1.30 8.41 -12.73
C ILE A 150 -0.41 9.60 -12.37
N GLY A 151 -0.56 10.11 -11.14
CA GLY A 151 0.33 11.11 -10.58
C GLY A 151 1.48 10.46 -9.82
N SER A 152 2.58 11.20 -9.64
CA SER A 152 3.80 10.70 -9.00
C SER A 152 4.11 11.45 -7.71
N MET A 153 4.40 10.69 -6.65
CA MET A 153 5.01 11.18 -5.42
C MET A 153 6.53 11.37 -5.60
N PRO A 154 7.13 12.40 -4.98
CA PRO A 154 8.58 12.53 -4.90
C PRO A 154 9.21 11.36 -4.15
N LEU A 155 10.47 11.05 -4.45
CA LEU A 155 11.18 9.97 -3.77
C LEU A 155 11.33 10.25 -2.27
N GLU A 156 11.56 11.50 -1.87
CA GLU A 156 11.66 11.92 -0.47
C GLU A 156 10.36 11.78 0.34
N TYR A 157 9.23 11.52 -0.33
CA TYR A 157 7.92 11.41 0.31
C TYR A 157 7.77 10.09 1.10
N HIS A 158 8.37 9.00 0.58
CA HIS A 158 8.46 7.72 1.28
C HIS A 158 9.90 7.37 1.55
N ARG A 159 10.18 7.02 2.80
CA ARG A 159 11.51 6.60 3.23
C ARG A 159 11.51 5.14 3.67
N LEU A 160 12.61 4.46 3.39
CA LEU A 160 12.94 3.21 4.07
C LEU A 160 13.56 3.50 5.45
N PRO A 161 13.45 2.57 6.42
CA PRO A 161 13.89 2.83 7.79
C PRO A 161 15.36 3.24 7.93
N HIS A 162 16.22 2.89 6.97
CA HIS A 162 17.67 3.07 7.01
C HIS A 162 18.21 4.35 6.33
N GLU A 163 17.39 5.12 5.62
CA GLU A 163 17.85 6.40 5.06
C GLU A 163 17.92 7.46 6.20
N THR A 164 18.46 8.66 6.01
CA THR A 164 18.43 9.73 7.04
C THR A 164 17.86 11.00 6.41
N ALA A 165 16.79 11.55 6.99
CA ALA A 165 16.20 12.80 6.52
C ALA A 165 15.42 13.50 7.65
N GLU A 166 15.60 14.82 7.76
CA GLU A 166 14.88 15.69 8.72
C GLU A 166 13.43 15.96 8.30
N ASN A 167 13.06 15.60 7.06
CA ASN A 167 11.78 15.97 6.43
C ASN A 167 10.92 14.80 5.93
N VAL A 168 11.08 13.61 6.52
CA VAL A 168 10.28 12.44 6.16
C VAL A 168 8.80 12.69 6.42
N VAL A 169 7.95 12.39 5.44
CA VAL A 169 6.48 12.38 5.60
C VAL A 169 6.03 10.99 6.03
N ILE A 170 6.47 9.93 5.35
CA ILE A 170 6.08 8.54 5.63
C ILE A 170 7.31 7.64 5.65
N THR A 171 7.41 6.78 6.68
CA THR A 171 8.36 5.67 6.72
C THR A 171 7.60 4.37 6.47
N ILE A 172 8.08 3.53 5.54
CA ILE A 172 7.41 2.27 5.17
C ILE A 172 8.21 1.05 5.62
N GLY A 173 7.54 -0.08 5.85
CA GLY A 173 8.20 -1.38 6.01
C GLY A 173 9.02 -1.53 7.30
N ILE A 174 8.55 -0.95 8.41
CA ILE A 174 9.24 -0.89 9.71
C ILE A 174 9.35 -2.28 10.35
N SER A 175 8.42 -3.19 10.06
CA SER A 175 8.45 -4.54 10.62
C SER A 175 9.71 -5.30 10.21
N LYS A 176 10.45 -5.79 11.22
CA LYS A 176 11.63 -6.66 11.13
C LYS A 176 11.33 -8.09 11.59
N ASP A 177 10.05 -8.49 11.58
CA ASP A 177 9.63 -9.82 12.02
C ASP A 177 10.43 -10.93 11.33
N SER A 178 10.86 -11.95 12.07
CA SER A 178 11.78 -12.98 11.58
C SER A 178 11.19 -13.81 10.45
N ASP A 179 9.88 -14.09 10.45
CA ASP A 179 9.25 -14.85 9.36
C ASP A 179 9.11 -14.01 8.11
N LYS A 180 8.70 -12.73 8.27
CA LYS A 180 8.73 -11.77 7.16
C LYS A 180 10.12 -11.70 6.55
N MET A 181 11.16 -11.54 7.37
CA MET A 181 12.54 -11.41 6.88
C MET A 181 13.05 -12.71 6.24
N ARG A 182 12.72 -13.88 6.79
CA ARG A 182 13.08 -15.19 6.21
C ARG A 182 12.40 -15.41 4.86
N ILE A 183 11.09 -15.18 4.75
CA ILE A 183 10.36 -15.38 3.49
C ILE A 183 10.81 -14.35 2.45
N LYS A 184 10.94 -13.08 2.87
CA LYS A 184 11.38 -12.00 2.00
C LYS A 184 12.79 -12.27 1.46
N TYR A 185 13.79 -12.49 2.30
CA TYR A 185 15.20 -12.55 1.88
C TYR A 185 15.78 -13.97 1.68
N GLY A 186 15.12 -15.02 2.17
CA GLY A 186 15.58 -16.40 2.06
C GLY A 186 14.82 -17.20 1.01
N ASP A 187 13.50 -17.33 1.19
CA ASP A 187 12.71 -18.36 0.49
C ASP A 187 11.94 -17.86 -0.76
N GLY A 188 11.73 -16.55 -0.94
CA GLY A 188 10.66 -16.08 -1.83
C GLY A 188 10.79 -14.70 -2.48
N PHE A 189 12.01 -14.21 -2.76
CA PHE A 189 12.20 -13.04 -3.65
C PHE A 189 12.47 -13.41 -5.12
N LYS A 190 12.49 -14.70 -5.47
CA LYS A 190 12.69 -15.15 -6.86
C LYS A 190 11.43 -14.99 -7.71
#